data_AF-A0A7C5SR80-F1
#
_entry.id   AF-A0A7C5SR80-F1
#
_cell.length_a   1.000
_cell.length_b   1.000
_cell.length_c   1.000
_cell.angle_alpha   90.00
_cell.angle_beta   90.00
_cell.angle_gamma   90.00
#
_symmetry.space_group_name_H-M   'P 1'
#
loop_
_entity.id
_entity.type
_entity.pdbx_description
1 polymer ?
#
loop_
_entity_poly.entity_id
_entity_poly.type
_entity_poly.pdbx_seq_one_letter_code
_entity_poly.pdbx_strand_id
1 'polypeptide(L)'
;MQNENAPAADIELEFEFSIKPSDIEEFSLFLLEFKGRAITWDDDAEEKEVARINGHRIDIALARQSFDSLQELFDSISPEISDLGAHIISNNNCFVECCSKDEPEVTPCSSLVYIDELLVEPDYRNAGIGTEMLKRMSQVVDLNRALVALKAFPIVDDKTEERTPELKKQLKHFYSKIGFRHSGEHYMVKDARDCHAQRMRAMAEENGAS
;
A
#
# COMPACT_ATOMS: atom_id res chain seq x y z
N MET A 1 -9.45 -38.70 -12.82
CA MET A 1 -8.51 -37.61 -12.50
C MET A 1 -8.08 -36.97 -13.80
N GLN A 2 -8.85 -36.00 -14.27
CA GLN A 2 -8.45 -35.09 -15.34
C GLN A 2 -8.28 -33.74 -14.65
N ASN A 3 -7.02 -33.33 -14.48
CA ASN A 3 -6.69 -31.96 -14.11
C ASN A 3 -6.60 -31.21 -15.44
N GLU A 4 -7.72 -30.64 -15.86
CA GLU A 4 -7.71 -29.59 -16.88
C GLU A 4 -7.21 -28.33 -16.19
N ASN A 5 -5.91 -28.05 -16.34
CA ASN A 5 -5.44 -26.67 -16.30
C ASN A 5 -6.11 -25.97 -17.48
N ALA A 6 -7.31 -25.43 -17.24
CA ALA A 6 -7.85 -24.41 -18.11
C ALA A 6 -6.80 -23.29 -18.18
N PRO A 7 -6.42 -22.81 -19.37
CA PRO A 7 -5.68 -21.57 -19.45
C PRO A 7 -6.54 -20.52 -18.73
N ALA A 8 -5.97 -19.78 -17.79
CA ALA A 8 -6.62 -18.58 -17.29
C ALA A 8 -6.99 -17.77 -18.53
N ALA A 9 -8.29 -17.69 -18.83
CA ALA A 9 -8.76 -16.79 -19.86
C ALA A 9 -8.16 -15.42 -19.55
N ASP A 10 -7.68 -14.71 -20.57
CA ASP A 10 -7.25 -13.32 -20.41
C ASP A 10 -8.48 -12.53 -19.94
N ILE A 11 -8.70 -12.45 -18.62
CA ILE A 11 -9.80 -11.70 -18.02
C ILE A 11 -9.52 -10.24 -18.36
N GLU A 12 -10.38 -9.66 -19.19
CA GLU A 12 -10.31 -8.25 -19.50
C GLU A 12 -10.73 -7.46 -18.26
N LEU A 13 -9.81 -6.64 -17.75
CA LEU A 13 -10.01 -5.85 -16.54
C LEU A 13 -9.91 -4.37 -16.86
N GLU A 14 -10.94 -3.62 -16.46
CA GLU A 14 -10.88 -2.17 -16.36
C GLU A 14 -10.51 -1.75 -14.94
N PHE A 15 -9.63 -0.75 -14.85
CA PHE A 15 -9.15 -0.20 -13.58
C PHE A 15 -9.59 1.24 -13.47
N GLU A 16 -10.40 1.51 -12.45
CA GLU A 16 -10.81 2.87 -12.13
C GLU A 16 -10.17 3.31 -10.82
N PHE A 17 -9.72 4.57 -10.79
CA PHE A 17 -9.12 5.18 -9.60
C PHE A 17 -9.68 6.57 -9.39
N SER A 18 -9.90 6.92 -8.13
CA SER A 18 -10.30 8.25 -7.69
C SER A 18 -9.44 8.67 -6.51
N ILE A 19 -9.19 9.97 -6.43
CA ILE A 19 -8.54 10.62 -5.30
C ILE A 19 -9.33 11.88 -4.98
N LYS A 20 -9.58 12.11 -3.70
CA LYS A 20 -10.27 13.31 -3.23
C LYS A 20 -9.65 13.81 -1.92
N PRO A 21 -9.72 15.11 -1.62
CA PRO A 21 -9.47 15.61 -0.28
C PRO A 21 -10.39 14.96 0.74
N SER A 22 -9.95 14.90 2.00
CA SER A 22 -10.80 14.47 3.11
C SER A 22 -12.05 15.36 3.20
N ASP A 23 -13.19 14.74 3.52
CA ASP A 23 -14.44 15.46 3.78
C ASP A 23 -14.40 16.24 5.11
N ILE A 24 -13.38 16.01 5.95
CA ILE A 24 -13.11 16.77 7.17
C ILE A 24 -12.32 18.02 6.79
N GLU A 25 -12.93 19.20 6.94
CA GLU A 25 -12.36 20.49 6.50
C GLU A 25 -10.95 20.74 7.06
N GLU A 26 -10.72 20.42 8.33
CA GLU A 26 -9.43 20.53 9.02
C GLU A 26 -8.31 19.73 8.32
N PHE A 27 -8.65 18.59 7.73
CA PHE A 27 -7.69 17.67 7.12
C PHE A 27 -7.60 17.82 5.60
N SER A 28 -8.58 18.48 4.97
CA SER A 28 -8.72 18.58 3.52
C SER A 28 -7.47 19.08 2.77
N LEU A 29 -6.61 19.86 3.43
CA LEU A 29 -5.38 20.40 2.83
C LEU A 29 -4.23 19.40 2.74
N PHE A 30 -4.19 18.38 3.61
CA PHE A 30 -3.05 17.45 3.71
C PHE A 30 -3.46 15.98 3.71
N LEU A 31 -4.74 15.66 3.87
CA LEU A 31 -5.27 14.30 3.82
C LEU A 31 -6.05 14.10 2.52
N LEU A 32 -5.59 13.15 1.71
CA LEU A 32 -6.29 12.67 0.53
C LEU A 32 -6.76 11.24 0.75
N GLU A 33 -8.00 10.95 0.38
CA GLU A 33 -8.55 9.61 0.31
C GLU A 33 -8.42 9.11 -1.13
N PHE A 34 -7.90 7.90 -1.31
CA PHE A 34 -7.88 7.24 -2.62
C PHE A 34 -8.71 5.97 -2.61
N LYS A 35 -9.37 5.70 -3.73
CA LYS A 35 -10.12 4.47 -3.99
C LYS A 35 -9.81 3.98 -5.39
N GLY A 36 -9.62 2.69 -5.54
CA GLY A 36 -9.51 2.04 -6.84
C GLY A 36 -10.30 0.75 -6.89
N ARG A 37 -10.80 0.40 -8.07
CA ARG A 37 -11.52 -0.84 -8.33
C ARG A 37 -11.05 -1.47 -9.63
N ALA A 38 -11.05 -2.80 -9.68
CA ALA A 38 -10.89 -3.59 -10.89
C ALA A 38 -12.24 -4.22 -11.25
N ILE A 39 -12.67 -4.01 -12.48
CA ILE A 39 -13.98 -4.41 -12.99
C ILE A 39 -13.76 -5.39 -14.15
N THR A 40 -14.53 -6.47 -14.15
CA THR A 40 -14.71 -7.36 -15.30
C THR A 40 -16.17 -7.30 -15.72
N TRP A 41 -16.47 -7.82 -16.89
CA TRP A 41 -17.84 -8.08 -17.33
C TRP A 41 -18.11 -9.57 -17.35
N ASP A 42 -19.34 -9.95 -17.01
CA ASP A 42 -19.82 -11.32 -17.19
C ASP A 42 -20.39 -11.55 -18.60
N ASP A 43 -20.90 -12.75 -18.85
CA ASP A 43 -21.46 -13.14 -20.15
C ASP A 43 -22.73 -12.33 -20.52
N ASP A 44 -23.39 -11.71 -19.52
CA ASP A 44 -24.55 -10.83 -19.69
C ASP A 44 -24.15 -9.34 -19.81
N ALA A 45 -22.84 -9.05 -19.88
CA ALA A 45 -22.24 -7.73 -19.90
C ALA A 45 -22.52 -6.87 -18.66
N GLU A 46 -22.82 -7.50 -17.52
CA GLU A 46 -22.96 -6.81 -16.24
C GLU A 46 -21.58 -6.53 -15.62
N GLU A 47 -21.41 -5.33 -15.06
CA GLU A 47 -20.19 -4.94 -14.35
C GLU A 47 -20.04 -5.74 -13.05
N LYS A 48 -18.89 -6.39 -12.89
CA LYS A 48 -18.52 -7.11 -11.68
C LYS A 48 -17.21 -6.59 -11.13
N GLU A 49 -17.25 -6.02 -9.91
CA GLU A 49 -16.05 -5.66 -9.16
C GLU A 49 -15.35 -6.94 -8.68
N VAL A 50 -14.07 -7.09 -9.02
CA VAL A 50 -13.26 -8.27 -8.68
C VAL A 50 -12.07 -7.95 -7.77
N ALA A 51 -11.75 -6.67 -7.64
CA ALA A 51 -10.79 -6.19 -6.66
C ALA A 51 -11.06 -4.73 -6.29
N ARG A 52 -10.66 -4.35 -5.09
CA ARG A 52 -10.68 -2.96 -4.63
C ARG A 52 -9.48 -2.62 -3.77
N ILE A 53 -9.06 -1.37 -3.82
CA ILE A 53 -8.05 -0.78 -2.95
C ILE A 53 -8.56 0.54 -2.41
N ASN A 54 -8.37 0.80 -1.12
CA ASN A 54 -8.62 2.11 -0.54
C ASN A 54 -7.56 2.46 0.51
N GLY A 55 -7.40 3.75 0.74
CA GLY A 55 -6.35 4.25 1.59
C GLY A 55 -6.32 5.77 1.72
N HIS A 56 -5.33 6.24 2.46
CA HIS A 56 -5.07 7.63 2.73
C HIS A 56 -3.66 8.03 2.31
N ARG A 57 -3.49 9.24 1.76
CA ARG A 57 -2.21 9.94 1.63
C ARG A 57 -2.21 11.14 2.56
N ILE A 58 -1.26 11.17 3.47
CA ILE A 58 -1.04 12.26 4.43
C ILE A 58 0.21 13.03 4.01
N ASP A 59 0.06 14.33 3.79
CA ASP A 59 1.18 15.26 3.59
C ASP A 59 1.76 15.69 4.94
N ILE A 60 2.75 14.95 5.42
CA ILE A 60 3.40 15.19 6.71
C ILE A 60 4.15 16.52 6.70
N ALA A 61 4.75 16.90 5.58
CA ALA A 61 5.47 18.16 5.46
C ALA A 61 4.54 19.37 5.62
N LEU A 62 3.34 19.30 5.06
CA LEU A 62 2.31 20.32 5.24
C LEU A 62 1.68 20.25 6.64
N ALA A 63 1.32 19.05 7.12
CA ALA A 63 0.64 18.89 8.40
C ALA A 63 1.48 19.38 9.59
N ARG A 64 2.81 19.29 9.51
CA ARG A 64 3.74 19.88 10.52
C ARG A 64 3.62 21.38 10.70
N GLN A 65 3.04 22.10 9.75
CA GLN A 65 2.81 23.53 9.87
C GLN A 65 1.58 23.83 10.73
N SER A 66 0.67 22.86 10.86
CA SER A 66 -0.61 22.98 11.56
C SER A 66 -0.69 22.16 12.86
N PHE A 67 0.13 21.12 13.00
CA PHE A 67 0.15 20.23 14.15
C PHE A 67 1.52 20.21 14.83
N ASP A 68 1.52 20.41 16.16
CA ASP A 68 2.73 20.35 16.98
C ASP A 68 3.26 18.91 17.10
N SER A 69 2.35 17.93 17.10
CA SER A 69 2.65 16.50 17.22
C SER A 69 2.04 15.71 16.06
N LEU A 70 2.89 14.98 15.33
CA LEU A 70 2.45 14.03 14.31
C LEU A 70 1.66 12.87 14.90
N GLN A 71 1.92 12.49 16.15
CA GLN A 71 1.14 11.44 16.80
C GLN A 71 -0.30 11.93 17.07
N GLU A 72 -0.48 13.17 17.53
CA GLU A 72 -1.82 13.74 17.74
C GLU A 72 -2.60 13.85 16.43
N LEU A 73 -1.93 14.20 15.33
CA LEU A 73 -2.49 14.15 14.00
C LEU A 73 -2.97 12.73 13.66
N PHE A 74 -2.12 11.72 13.87
CA PHE A 74 -2.44 10.34 13.51
C PHE A 74 -3.59 9.79 14.37
N ASP A 75 -3.62 10.13 15.66
CA ASP A 75 -4.71 9.82 16.59
C ASP A 75 -6.06 10.39 16.13
N SER A 76 -6.02 11.52 15.41
CA SER A 76 -7.22 12.21 14.91
C SER A 76 -7.72 11.66 13.57
N ILE A 77 -6.89 10.90 12.83
CA ILE A 77 -7.27 10.33 11.52
C ILE A 77 -7.90 8.95 11.71
N SER A 78 -7.18 8.00 12.30
CA SER A 78 -7.73 6.66 12.58
C SER A 78 -6.91 5.91 13.65
N PRO A 79 -7.52 4.95 14.37
CA PRO A 79 -6.81 4.09 15.32
C PRO A 79 -5.66 3.32 14.68
N GLU A 80 -5.81 2.87 13.43
CA GLU A 80 -4.80 2.12 12.70
C GLU A 80 -3.58 2.98 12.32
N ILE A 81 -3.80 4.22 11.91
CA ILE A 81 -2.72 5.16 11.57
C ILE A 81 -2.03 5.63 12.84
N SER A 82 -2.78 5.83 13.94
CA SER A 82 -2.24 6.08 15.29
C SER A 82 -1.29 4.98 15.75
N ASP A 83 -1.72 3.73 15.68
CA ASP A 83 -0.94 2.55 16.08
C ASP A 83 0.32 2.38 15.21
N LEU A 84 0.20 2.62 13.89
CA LEU A 84 1.37 2.69 13.01
C LEU A 84 2.33 3.82 13.42
N GLY A 85 1.80 4.99 13.77
CA GLY A 85 2.56 6.16 14.21
C GLY A 85 3.54 5.85 15.34
N ALA A 86 3.07 5.09 16.34
CA ALA A 86 3.88 4.63 17.46
C ALA A 86 5.10 3.77 17.04
N HIS A 87 5.09 3.22 15.84
CA HIS A 87 6.19 2.41 15.29
C HIS A 87 7.11 3.17 14.34
N ILE A 88 6.61 4.21 13.64
CA ILE A 88 7.35 4.90 12.57
C ILE A 88 7.76 6.34 12.93
N ILE A 89 7.19 6.92 13.99
CA ILE A 89 7.50 8.27 14.46
C ILE A 89 8.52 8.20 15.59
N SER A 90 9.61 8.94 15.47
CA SER A 90 10.54 9.25 16.56
C SER A 90 10.89 10.73 16.52
N ASN A 91 10.95 11.41 17.67
CA ASN A 91 11.25 12.85 17.75
C ASN A 91 10.42 13.72 16.78
N ASN A 92 9.12 13.44 16.65
CA ASN A 92 8.22 14.09 15.70
C ASN A 92 8.64 13.97 14.22
N ASN A 93 9.51 13.02 13.92
CA ASN A 93 9.96 12.66 12.60
C ASN A 93 9.48 11.27 12.23
N CYS A 94 8.86 11.18 11.06
CA CYS A 94 8.59 9.91 10.43
C CYS A 94 9.90 9.41 9.84
N PHE A 95 10.40 8.31 10.39
CA PHE A 95 11.59 7.65 9.90
C PHE A 95 11.20 6.41 9.10
N VAL A 96 12.00 6.19 8.08
CA VAL A 96 12.06 4.91 7.41
C VAL A 96 13.27 4.22 8.00
N GLU A 97 13.11 3.03 8.58
CA GLU A 97 14.24 2.16 8.90
C GLU A 97 14.97 1.83 7.58
N CYS A 98 15.89 2.71 7.18
CA CYS A 98 16.75 2.53 6.04
C CYS A 98 17.83 1.50 6.37
N CYS A 99 18.44 0.98 5.32
CA CYS A 99 19.26 -0.22 5.32
C CYS A 99 20.39 -0.18 6.39
N SER A 100 20.41 -1.23 7.22
CA SER A 100 21.38 -1.51 8.28
C SER A 100 21.17 -0.73 9.59
N LYS A 101 21.40 -1.43 10.72
CA LYS A 101 21.36 -0.86 12.08
C LYS A 101 22.39 0.26 12.32
N ASP A 102 23.27 0.50 11.35
CA ASP A 102 24.48 1.31 11.48
C ASP A 102 24.46 2.60 10.64
N GLU A 103 23.41 2.83 9.82
CA GLU A 103 23.26 4.10 9.07
C GLU A 103 22.38 5.10 9.85
N PRO A 104 22.83 6.35 10.02
CA PRO A 104 22.03 7.37 10.69
C PRO A 104 20.77 7.68 9.87
N GLU A 105 19.63 7.84 10.53
CA GLU A 105 18.35 8.18 9.89
C GLU A 105 18.36 9.64 9.40
N VAL A 106 18.83 9.87 8.16
CA VAL A 106 19.14 11.26 7.72
C VAL A 106 17.94 12.02 7.16
N THR A 107 16.89 11.35 6.66
CA THR A 107 15.84 12.04 5.88
C THR A 107 14.42 11.70 6.34
N PRO A 108 13.70 12.65 6.98
CA PRO A 108 12.31 12.46 7.36
C PRO A 108 11.42 12.25 6.13
N CYS A 109 10.42 11.36 6.26
CA CYS A 109 9.42 11.16 5.23
C CYS A 109 8.58 12.43 5.07
N SER A 110 8.24 12.82 3.83
CA SER A 110 7.40 14.01 3.58
C SER A 110 5.92 13.65 3.50
N SER A 111 5.61 12.38 3.26
CA SER A 111 4.25 11.89 3.17
C SER A 111 4.15 10.45 3.66
N LEU A 112 2.97 10.08 4.14
CA LEU A 112 2.58 8.71 4.48
C LEU A 112 1.44 8.28 3.58
N VAL A 113 1.58 7.15 2.90
CA VAL A 113 0.50 6.49 2.16
C VAL A 113 0.11 5.25 2.94
N TYR A 114 -1.04 5.29 3.59
CA TYR A 114 -1.59 4.16 4.32
C TYR A 114 -2.63 3.44 3.46
N ILE A 115 -2.44 2.15 3.20
CA ILE A 115 -3.42 1.31 2.50
C ILE A 115 -4.29 0.65 3.56
N ASP A 116 -5.55 1.09 3.65
CA ASP A 116 -6.54 0.53 4.59
C ASP A 116 -6.98 -0.86 4.14
N GLU A 117 -7.25 -1.01 2.84
CA GLU A 117 -7.79 -2.23 2.27
C GLU A 117 -7.18 -2.51 0.89
N LEU A 118 -6.80 -3.77 0.67
CA LEU A 118 -6.59 -4.33 -0.66
C LEU A 118 -7.25 -5.70 -0.69
N LEU A 119 -8.38 -5.80 -1.39
CA LEU A 119 -9.16 -7.01 -1.53
C LEU A 119 -9.18 -7.46 -2.99
N VAL A 120 -9.00 -8.77 -3.19
CA VAL A 120 -9.23 -9.44 -4.47
C VAL A 120 -10.17 -10.59 -4.20
N GLU A 121 -11.25 -10.65 -4.97
CA GLU A 121 -12.27 -11.69 -4.89
C GLU A 121 -11.62 -13.09 -4.99
N PRO A 122 -12.02 -14.07 -4.15
CA PRO A 122 -11.36 -15.37 -4.05
C PRO A 122 -11.08 -16.05 -5.40
N ASP A 123 -12.07 -16.01 -6.30
CA ASP A 123 -12.00 -16.63 -7.64
C ASP A 123 -11.00 -15.95 -8.59
N TYR A 124 -10.57 -14.72 -8.26
CA TYR A 124 -9.66 -13.90 -9.08
C TYR A 124 -8.28 -13.73 -8.42
N ARG A 125 -8.02 -14.42 -7.30
CA ARG A 125 -6.70 -14.42 -6.64
C ARG A 125 -5.67 -15.18 -7.47
N ASN A 126 -4.39 -14.90 -7.22
CA ASN A 126 -3.25 -15.46 -7.96
C ASN A 126 -3.16 -15.10 -9.46
N ALA A 127 -4.07 -14.26 -9.97
CA ALA A 127 -4.03 -13.73 -11.34
C ALA A 127 -3.23 -12.41 -11.48
N GLY A 128 -2.46 -12.02 -10.44
CA GLY A 128 -1.66 -10.79 -10.46
C GLY A 128 -2.44 -9.48 -10.24
N ILE A 129 -3.77 -9.53 -10.10
CA ILE A 129 -4.64 -8.35 -9.93
C ILE A 129 -4.20 -7.48 -8.74
N GLY A 130 -3.95 -8.07 -7.57
CA GLY A 130 -3.50 -7.31 -6.40
C GLY A 130 -2.19 -6.56 -6.62
N THR A 131 -1.26 -7.14 -7.38
CA THR A 131 -0.01 -6.46 -7.76
C THR A 131 -0.26 -5.32 -8.75
N GLU A 132 -1.14 -5.51 -9.73
CA GLU A 132 -1.50 -4.46 -10.68
C GLU A 132 -2.26 -3.31 -9.98
N MET A 133 -3.14 -3.61 -9.03
CA MET A 133 -3.83 -2.60 -8.19
C MET A 133 -2.83 -1.69 -7.47
N LEU A 134 -1.82 -2.27 -6.82
CA LEU A 134 -0.75 -1.51 -6.15
C LEU A 134 0.07 -0.67 -7.13
N LYS A 135 0.35 -1.21 -8.32
CA LYS A 135 1.07 -0.49 -9.37
C LYS A 135 0.26 0.69 -9.90
N ARG A 136 -1.04 0.51 -10.17
CA ARG A 136 -1.93 1.59 -10.62
C ARG A 136 -2.11 2.66 -9.54
N MET A 137 -2.27 2.26 -8.28
CA MET A 137 -2.24 3.19 -7.14
C MET A 137 -0.95 4.03 -7.16
N SER A 138 0.22 3.42 -7.38
CA SER A 138 1.50 4.15 -7.45
C SER A 138 1.64 5.15 -8.61
N GLN A 139 0.78 5.04 -9.63
CA GLN A 139 0.72 5.97 -10.76
C GLN A 139 -0.22 7.14 -10.50
N VAL A 140 -1.22 6.95 -9.63
CA VAL A 140 -2.26 7.94 -9.32
C VAL A 140 -1.93 8.73 -8.06
N VAL A 141 -1.42 8.05 -7.02
CA VAL A 141 -1.06 8.67 -5.75
C VAL A 141 0.39 9.15 -5.82
N ASP A 142 0.63 10.40 -5.43
CA ASP A 142 1.98 10.95 -5.33
C ASP A 142 2.76 10.25 -4.21
N LEU A 143 3.71 9.38 -4.61
CA LEU A 143 4.61 8.64 -3.74
C LEU A 143 5.96 9.33 -3.53
N ASN A 144 6.14 10.58 -3.96
CA ASN A 144 7.43 11.25 -3.82
C ASN A 144 7.81 11.41 -2.35
N ARG A 145 8.96 10.84 -1.97
CA ARG A 145 9.47 10.79 -0.58
C ARG A 145 8.43 10.25 0.43
N ALA A 146 7.53 9.39 -0.05
CA ALA A 146 6.48 8.77 0.75
C ALA A 146 6.95 7.47 1.42
N LEU A 147 6.49 7.26 2.64
CA LEU A 147 6.45 5.94 3.25
C LEU A 147 5.11 5.30 2.90
N VAL A 148 5.12 4.12 2.29
CA VAL A 148 3.90 3.34 2.04
C VAL A 148 3.75 2.31 3.14
N ALA A 149 2.62 2.28 3.82
CA ALA A 149 2.36 1.40 4.94
C ALA A 149 1.02 0.69 4.79
N LEU A 150 0.93 -0.50 5.38
CA LEU A 150 -0.31 -1.27 5.46
C LEU A 150 -0.27 -2.21 6.67
N LYS A 151 -1.44 -2.63 7.12
CA LYS A 151 -1.58 -3.74 8.07
C LYS A 151 -1.68 -5.05 7.30
N ALA A 152 -0.70 -5.94 7.45
CA ALA A 152 -0.66 -7.21 6.72
C ALA A 152 -1.54 -8.26 7.40
N PHE A 153 -2.86 -8.05 7.32
CA PHE A 153 -3.87 -8.93 7.89
C PHE A 153 -4.79 -9.46 6.79
N PRO A 154 -5.03 -10.79 6.69
CA PRO A 154 -5.85 -11.35 5.63
C PRO A 154 -7.30 -10.91 5.80
N ILE A 155 -7.87 -10.35 4.72
CA ILE A 155 -9.30 -10.12 4.59
C ILE A 155 -9.90 -11.44 4.12
N VAL A 156 -10.63 -12.09 5.01
CA VAL A 156 -11.36 -13.32 4.71
C VAL A 156 -12.85 -13.00 4.68
N ASP A 157 -13.58 -13.66 3.79
CA ASP A 157 -15.04 -13.72 3.92
C ASP A 157 -15.36 -14.75 5.01
N ASP A 158 -15.98 -14.29 6.10
CA ASP A 158 -16.36 -15.12 7.25
C ASP A 158 -17.27 -16.30 6.87
N LYS A 159 -17.84 -16.31 5.65
CA LYS A 159 -18.67 -17.40 5.12
C LYS A 159 -17.88 -18.51 4.44
N THR A 160 -16.67 -18.22 3.94
CA THR A 160 -15.94 -19.15 3.05
C THR A 160 -14.50 -19.43 3.47
N GLU A 161 -13.88 -18.59 4.31
CA GLU A 161 -12.46 -18.71 4.65
C GLU A 161 -12.18 -18.52 6.15
N GLU A 162 -11.36 -19.39 6.74
CA GLU A 162 -10.86 -19.22 8.10
C GLU A 162 -9.54 -18.45 8.12
N ARG A 163 -9.38 -17.56 9.12
CA ARG A 163 -8.11 -16.85 9.34
C ARG A 163 -7.06 -17.79 9.93
N THR A 164 -6.20 -18.34 9.08
CA THR A 164 -5.10 -19.21 9.53
C THR A 164 -3.77 -18.44 9.69
N PRO A 165 -2.88 -18.87 10.60
CA PRO A 165 -1.51 -18.36 10.68
C PRO A 165 -0.74 -18.47 9.35
N GLU A 166 -1.03 -19.51 8.56
CA GLU A 166 -0.45 -19.76 7.25
C GLU A 166 -0.83 -18.67 6.25
N LEU A 167 -2.10 -18.25 6.23
CA LEU A 167 -2.58 -17.14 5.40
C LEU A 167 -1.88 -15.81 5.77
N LYS A 168 -1.74 -15.52 7.07
CA LYS A 168 -0.98 -14.35 7.55
C LYS A 168 0.48 -14.40 7.06
N LYS A 169 1.11 -15.58 7.08
CA LYS A 169 2.48 -15.78 6.59
C LYS A 169 2.59 -15.60 5.07
N GLN A 170 1.65 -16.17 4.31
CA GLN A 170 1.59 -16.02 2.85
C GLN A 170 1.41 -14.56 2.44
N LEU A 171 0.52 -13.82 3.11
CA LEU A 171 0.27 -12.41 2.85
C LEU A 171 1.50 -11.55 3.14
N LYS A 172 2.14 -11.78 4.30
CA LYS A 172 3.42 -11.11 4.63
C LYS A 172 4.49 -11.40 3.58
N HIS A 173 4.59 -12.65 3.12
CA HIS A 173 5.53 -13.05 2.05
C HIS A 173 5.22 -12.36 0.71
N PHE A 174 3.94 -12.22 0.35
CA PHE A 174 3.50 -11.47 -0.83
C PHE A 174 4.00 -10.01 -0.78
N TYR A 175 3.74 -9.31 0.33
CA TYR A 175 4.16 -7.92 0.49
C TYR A 175 5.69 -7.78 0.53
N SER A 176 6.40 -8.74 1.14
CA SER A 176 7.86 -8.76 1.13
C SER A 176 8.45 -8.90 -0.28
N LYS A 177 7.84 -9.71 -1.15
CA LYS A 177 8.30 -9.86 -2.56
C LYS A 177 8.22 -8.55 -3.34
N ILE A 178 7.26 -7.68 -3.02
CA ILE A 178 7.09 -6.39 -3.70
C ILE A 178 7.78 -5.23 -2.95
N GLY A 179 8.63 -5.54 -1.97
CA GLY A 179 9.55 -4.61 -1.32
C GLY A 179 9.10 -4.05 0.02
N PHE A 180 8.01 -4.53 0.62
CA PHE A 180 7.64 -4.15 1.98
C PHE A 180 8.49 -4.90 3.02
N ARG A 181 8.75 -4.24 4.15
CA ARG A 181 9.48 -4.76 5.30
C ARG A 181 8.58 -4.73 6.53
N HIS A 182 8.89 -5.55 7.53
CA HIS A 182 8.14 -5.54 8.79
C HIS A 182 8.40 -4.25 9.58
N SER A 183 7.32 -3.68 10.14
CA SER A 183 7.39 -2.64 11.16
C SER A 183 6.41 -3.04 12.27
N GLY A 184 6.95 -3.39 13.45
CA GLY A 184 6.15 -4.03 14.50
C GLY A 184 5.61 -5.42 14.12
N GLU A 185 4.57 -5.87 14.82
CA GLU A 185 4.00 -7.21 14.62
C GLU A 185 3.06 -7.28 13.39
N HIS A 186 2.28 -6.22 13.19
CA HIS A 186 1.13 -6.23 12.28
C HIS A 186 1.35 -5.41 11.01
N TYR A 187 2.25 -4.44 11.02
CA TYR A 187 2.44 -3.53 9.91
C TYR A 187 3.58 -3.95 8.99
N MET A 188 3.46 -3.50 7.76
CA MET A 188 4.52 -3.58 6.78
C MET A 188 4.68 -2.22 6.10
N VAL A 189 5.92 -1.82 5.89
CA VAL A 189 6.28 -0.51 5.34
C VAL A 189 7.22 -0.66 4.14
N LYS A 190 7.09 0.23 3.17
CA LYS A 190 7.93 0.31 1.98
C LYS A 190 8.32 1.76 1.72
N ASP A 191 9.62 2.01 1.60
CA ASP A 191 10.12 3.32 1.19
C ASP A 191 9.99 3.47 -0.33
N ALA A 192 9.23 4.48 -0.78
CA ALA A 192 9.13 4.78 -2.20
C ALA A 192 10.47 5.28 -2.80
N ARG A 193 11.37 5.84 -1.96
CA ARG A 193 12.71 6.31 -2.37
C ARG A 193 13.64 5.16 -2.74
N ASP A 194 13.54 4.03 -2.05
CA ASP A 194 14.32 2.82 -2.36
C ASP A 194 13.98 2.30 -3.76
N CYS A 195 12.75 2.48 -4.23
CA CYS A 195 12.34 2.10 -5.58
C CYS A 195 13.01 2.97 -6.67
N HIS A 196 13.21 4.26 -6.40
CA HIS A 196 13.93 5.17 -7.30
C HIS A 196 15.45 4.91 -7.25
N ALA A 197 16.04 4.75 -6.06
CA ALA A 197 17.46 4.48 -5.91
C ALA A 197 17.88 3.13 -6.50
N GLN A 198 17.07 2.07 -6.32
CA GLN A 198 17.32 0.76 -6.94
C GLN A 198 17.15 0.79 -8.45
N ARG A 199 16.13 1.50 -8.99
CA ARG A 199 15.99 1.70 -10.45
C ARG A 199 17.18 2.47 -11.04
N MET A 200 17.65 3.52 -10.37
CA MET A 200 18.81 4.30 -10.84
C MET A 200 20.11 3.49 -10.77
N ARG A 201 20.30 2.63 -9.74
CA ARG A 201 21.45 1.72 -9.66
C ARG A 201 21.42 0.65 -10.76
N ALA A 202 20.26 0.03 -10.99
CA ALA A 202 20.10 -0.95 -12.07
C ALA A 202 20.34 -0.33 -13.46
N MET A 203 19.84 0.88 -13.71
CA MET A 203 20.10 1.62 -14.96
C MET A 203 21.57 2.08 -15.12
N ALA A 204 22.28 2.31 -14.01
CA ALA A 204 23.70 2.65 -14.05
C ALA A 204 24.59 1.42 -14.31
N GLU A 205 24.19 0.24 -13.83
CA GLU A 205 24.87 -1.03 -14.09
C GLU A 205 24.68 -1.51 -15.53
N GLU A 206 23.52 -1.29 -16.14
CA GLU A 206 23.27 -1.59 -17.57
C GLU A 206 24.04 -0.66 -18.53
N ASN A 207 24.28 0.60 -18.14
CA ASN A 207 25.06 1.56 -18.93
C ASN A 207 26.58 1.51 -18.67
N GLY A 208 27.01 0.76 -17.65
CA GLY A 208 28.42 0.54 -17.30
C GLY A 208 29.01 -0.76 -17.87
N ALA A 209 28.20 -1.59 -18.52
CA ALA A 209 28.62 -2.79 -19.23
C ALA A 209 28.64 -2.53 -20.74
N SER A 210 29.57 -1.70 -21.20
CA SER A 210 29.95 -1.56 -22.62
C SER A 210 31.42 -1.23 -22.74
#